data_AF-A0A2M8DNU1-F1
#
_entry.id   AF-A0A2M8DNU1-F1
#
_cell.length_a   1.000
_cell.length_b   1.000
_cell.length_c   1.000
_cell.angle_alpha   90.00
_cell.angle_beta   90.00
_cell.angle_gamma   90.00
#
_symmetry.space_group_name_H-M   'P 1'
#
loop_
_entity.id
_entity.type
_entity.pdbx_description
1 polymer ?
#
loop_
_entity_poly.entity_id
_entity_poly.type
_entity_poly.pdbx_seq_one_letter_code
_entity_poly.pdbx_strand_id
1 'polypeptide(L)'
;MPRINEQGPEATENLFNALGAAHKTGSWKERYSQGYFQQSVSFEIASFGGDVHFFIFSPVQYRDLIEAAVYAAYPDVEIREVSDYVERVNLEFPNDEHELWGTSLIFYNKDYYPIRTYKSFEHSILDPKRVKDPLQGLIEILSKLKPGEEVWLQFVVTPIKSDWTKGGMKLIKEIAKKTMAEEKAPPPTLMQEFYRQIFATTGGEKKVEKVEKEFTPIPRGTQNILELIQSKISKTGFVVVPRMVYFAPKKVFSAPKGVSGVLGGLNGFNTLDMNGFKPNSKTKTTTPEYFLVEKRRAQRKKSVLKKFKTRGRFILAGSIINREKPCILNSEELASLYHFPYTGEKVEAIRAISSRRGRPPISLPVE
;
A
#
# COMPACT_ATOMS: atom_id res chain seq x y z
N MET A 1 1.41 -12.91 -15.22
CA MET A 1 0.74 -11.68 -15.73
C MET A 1 0.25 -11.91 -17.14
N PRO A 2 -0.80 -11.22 -17.58
CA PRO A 2 -1.19 -11.20 -18.98
C PRO A 2 -0.02 -10.73 -19.86
N ARG A 3 0.05 -11.23 -21.09
CA ARG A 3 1.11 -10.84 -22.05
C ARG A 3 0.92 -9.42 -22.59
N ILE A 4 -0.32 -8.96 -22.62
CA ILE A 4 -0.68 -7.58 -22.96
C ILE A 4 -1.62 -7.13 -21.85
N ASN A 5 -1.21 -6.14 -21.08
CA ASN A 5 -2.05 -5.48 -20.09
C ASN A 5 -2.35 -4.07 -20.58
N GLU A 6 -3.61 -3.85 -20.97
CA GLU A 6 -4.12 -2.53 -21.33
C GLU A 6 -4.73 -1.78 -20.13
N GLN A 7 -4.89 -2.46 -19.00
CA GLN A 7 -5.54 -1.93 -17.81
C GLN A 7 -4.52 -1.23 -16.91
N GLY A 8 -4.81 0.02 -16.57
CA GLY A 8 -3.98 0.84 -15.69
C GLY A 8 -4.25 0.60 -14.19
N PRO A 9 -3.60 1.38 -13.32
CA PRO A 9 -3.78 1.31 -11.86
C PRO A 9 -5.24 1.55 -11.41
N GLU A 10 -6.04 2.27 -12.19
CA GLU A 10 -7.47 2.50 -11.93
C GLU A 10 -8.26 1.18 -11.82
N ALA A 11 -7.94 0.18 -12.64
CA ALA A 11 -8.57 -1.14 -12.54
C ALA A 11 -8.26 -1.82 -11.20
N THR A 12 -7.05 -1.62 -10.65
CA THR A 12 -6.67 -2.13 -9.33
C THR A 12 -7.35 -1.38 -8.19
N GLU A 13 -7.70 -0.11 -8.38
CA GLU A 13 -8.47 0.65 -7.39
C GLU A 13 -9.82 -0.06 -7.12
N ASN A 14 -10.46 -0.59 -8.16
CA ASN A 14 -11.69 -1.38 -8.04
C ASN A 14 -11.47 -2.71 -7.29
N LEU A 15 -10.34 -3.38 -7.50
CA LEU A 15 -9.95 -4.55 -6.72
C LEU A 15 -9.87 -4.22 -5.22
N PHE A 16 -9.22 -3.12 -4.85
CA PHE A 16 -9.15 -2.68 -3.46
C PHE A 16 -10.52 -2.27 -2.92
N ASN A 17 -11.36 -1.58 -3.70
CA ASN A 17 -12.71 -1.24 -3.29
C ASN A 17 -13.57 -2.49 -3.01
N ALA A 18 -13.46 -3.54 -3.84
CA ALA A 18 -14.13 -4.83 -3.61
C ALA A 18 -13.64 -5.50 -2.31
N LEU A 19 -12.33 -5.46 -2.03
CA LEU A 19 -11.78 -5.95 -0.76
C LEU A 19 -12.26 -5.11 0.44
N GLY A 20 -12.43 -3.80 0.25
CA GLY A 20 -12.98 -2.90 1.26
C GLY A 20 -14.42 -3.24 1.64
N ALA A 21 -15.23 -3.66 0.66
CA ALA A 21 -16.61 -4.11 0.88
C ALA A 21 -16.69 -5.40 1.73
N ALA A 22 -15.65 -6.25 1.71
CA ALA A 22 -15.56 -7.46 2.53
C ALA A 22 -15.22 -7.19 4.02
N HIS A 23 -15.16 -5.92 4.43
CA HIS A 23 -14.98 -5.53 5.81
C HIS A 23 -16.19 -5.96 6.68
N LYS A 24 -15.93 -6.75 7.73
CA LYS A 24 -16.94 -7.12 8.73
C LYS A 24 -16.47 -6.70 10.11
N THR A 25 -17.27 -5.84 10.75
CA THR A 25 -17.09 -5.56 12.17
C THR A 25 -17.85 -6.62 12.93
N GLY A 26 -17.16 -7.68 13.36
CA GLY A 26 -17.79 -8.69 14.20
C GLY A 26 -18.55 -8.03 15.36
N SER A 27 -19.71 -8.58 15.67
CA SER A 27 -20.49 -8.24 16.85
C SER A 27 -19.67 -8.42 18.13
N TRP A 28 -20.10 -7.82 19.25
CA TRP A 28 -19.41 -7.97 20.53
C TRP A 28 -19.20 -9.45 20.90
N LYS A 29 -20.21 -10.30 20.70
CA LYS A 29 -20.11 -11.75 20.93
C LYS A 29 -19.08 -12.42 20.01
N GLU A 30 -19.10 -12.13 18.72
CA GLU A 30 -18.12 -12.68 17.77
C GLU A 30 -16.69 -12.26 18.14
N ARG A 31 -16.49 -10.99 18.51
CA ARG A 31 -15.15 -10.45 18.81
C ARG A 31 -14.55 -11.02 20.10
N TYR A 32 -15.33 -11.08 21.17
CA TYR A 32 -14.81 -11.44 22.50
C TYR A 32 -14.99 -12.91 22.86
N SER A 33 -16.06 -13.56 22.38
CA SER A 33 -16.31 -14.98 22.68
C SER A 33 -15.81 -15.92 21.58
N GLN A 34 -15.84 -15.50 20.31
CA GLN A 34 -15.39 -16.32 19.18
C GLN A 34 -14.02 -15.90 18.63
N GLY A 35 -13.40 -14.87 19.25
CA GLY A 35 -12.08 -14.37 18.86
C GLY A 35 -12.03 -13.77 17.46
N TYR A 36 -13.17 -13.34 16.91
CA TYR A 36 -13.22 -12.77 15.56
C TYR A 36 -12.36 -11.51 15.46
N PHE A 37 -11.48 -11.49 14.47
CA PHE A 37 -10.73 -10.30 14.06
C PHE A 37 -10.85 -10.11 12.54
N GLN A 38 -10.81 -8.86 12.10
CA GLN A 38 -10.79 -8.54 10.67
C GLN A 38 -9.52 -9.14 10.05
N GLN A 39 -9.72 -10.08 9.13
CA GLN A 39 -8.65 -10.74 8.42
C GLN A 39 -7.98 -9.78 7.42
N SER A 40 -6.68 -9.99 7.23
CA SER A 40 -5.83 -9.20 6.34
C SER A 40 -5.45 -10.00 5.10
N VAL A 41 -5.26 -9.30 3.99
CA VAL A 41 -4.73 -9.84 2.73
C VAL A 41 -3.38 -9.20 2.47
N SER A 42 -2.38 -10.00 2.08
CA SER A 42 -1.04 -9.51 1.78
C SER A 42 -0.88 -9.40 0.26
N PHE A 43 -0.49 -8.21 -0.20
CA PHE A 43 -0.11 -7.96 -1.59
C PHE A 43 1.40 -7.81 -1.65
N GLU A 44 2.07 -8.62 -2.45
CA GLU A 44 3.51 -8.80 -2.40
C GLU A 44 4.16 -8.67 -3.78
N ILE A 45 5.24 -7.90 -3.86
CA ILE A 45 6.13 -7.81 -5.03
C ILE A 45 7.46 -8.40 -4.59
N ALA A 46 7.89 -9.48 -5.23
CA ALA A 46 9.16 -10.11 -4.93
C ALA A 46 10.00 -10.30 -6.19
N SER A 47 11.29 -10.02 -6.11
CA SER A 47 12.26 -10.28 -7.17
C SER A 47 13.24 -11.36 -6.72
N PHE A 48 13.45 -12.35 -7.58
CA PHE A 48 14.40 -13.44 -7.38
C PHE A 48 15.46 -13.35 -8.47
N GLY A 49 16.62 -12.77 -8.15
CA GLY A 49 17.72 -12.61 -9.10
C GLY A 49 17.37 -11.83 -10.36
N GLY A 50 16.41 -10.90 -10.27
CA GLY A 50 15.93 -10.08 -11.39
C GLY A 50 14.55 -10.49 -11.93
N ASP A 51 14.08 -11.70 -11.64
CA ASP A 51 12.74 -12.15 -12.05
C ASP A 51 11.67 -11.61 -11.08
N VAL A 52 10.89 -10.62 -11.53
CA VAL A 52 9.86 -9.95 -10.71
C VAL A 52 8.53 -10.72 -10.75
N HIS A 53 8.00 -11.01 -9.55
CA HIS A 53 6.78 -11.75 -9.32
C HIS A 53 5.82 -10.97 -8.41
N PHE A 54 4.53 -11.15 -8.67
CA PHE A 54 3.46 -10.55 -7.88
C PHE A 54 2.68 -11.68 -7.21
N PHE A 55 2.52 -11.59 -5.90
CA PHE A 55 1.80 -12.56 -5.10
C PHE A 55 0.67 -11.88 -4.33
N ILE A 56 -0.41 -12.63 -4.12
CA ILE A 56 -1.49 -12.28 -3.23
C ILE A 56 -1.63 -13.44 -2.25
N PHE A 57 -1.44 -13.16 -0.96
CA PHE A 57 -1.69 -14.13 0.10
C PHE A 57 -2.98 -13.75 0.81
N SER A 58 -3.94 -14.67 0.81
CA SER A 58 -5.24 -14.46 1.43
C SER A 58 -5.70 -15.69 2.21
N PRO A 59 -6.53 -15.49 3.24
CA PRO A 59 -7.32 -16.57 3.81
C PRO A 59 -8.17 -17.26 2.74
N VAL A 60 -8.36 -18.56 2.87
CA VAL A 60 -9.15 -19.38 1.91
C VAL A 60 -10.56 -18.81 1.70
N GLN A 61 -11.16 -18.23 2.75
CA GLN A 61 -12.49 -17.62 2.72
C GLN A 61 -12.61 -16.42 1.77
N TYR A 62 -11.51 -15.74 1.46
CA TYR A 62 -11.48 -14.59 0.55
C TYR A 62 -10.94 -14.94 -0.84
N ARG A 63 -10.62 -16.21 -1.11
CA ARG A 63 -10.08 -16.66 -2.38
C ARG A 63 -10.99 -16.27 -3.54
N ASP A 64 -12.25 -16.71 -3.52
CA ASP A 64 -13.19 -16.46 -4.62
C ASP A 64 -13.44 -14.97 -4.86
N LEU A 65 -13.51 -14.18 -3.78
CA LEU A 65 -13.65 -12.73 -3.86
C LEU A 65 -12.46 -12.08 -4.56
N ILE A 66 -11.24 -12.47 -4.16
CA ILE A 66 -10.00 -11.91 -4.70
C ILE A 66 -9.81 -12.36 -6.15
N GLU A 67 -10.03 -13.64 -6.45
CA GLU A 67 -9.95 -14.15 -7.82
C GLU A 67 -10.93 -13.42 -8.72
N ALA A 68 -12.21 -13.29 -8.32
CA ALA A 68 -13.21 -12.57 -9.08
C ALA A 68 -12.84 -11.10 -9.30
N ALA A 69 -12.35 -10.42 -8.25
CA ALA A 69 -11.95 -9.02 -8.35
C ALA A 69 -10.70 -8.82 -9.23
N VAL A 70 -9.74 -9.76 -9.19
CA VAL A 70 -8.55 -9.75 -10.04
C VAL A 70 -8.93 -10.01 -11.50
N TYR A 71 -9.80 -10.98 -11.79
CA TYR A 71 -10.30 -11.23 -13.16
C TYR A 71 -11.15 -10.06 -13.69
N ALA A 72 -11.92 -9.40 -12.83
CA ALA A 72 -12.69 -8.21 -13.22
C ALA A 72 -11.78 -7.03 -13.59
N ALA A 73 -10.69 -6.84 -12.84
CA ALA A 73 -9.69 -5.80 -13.14
C ALA A 73 -8.78 -6.17 -14.33
N TYR A 74 -8.46 -7.45 -14.48
CA TYR A 74 -7.51 -7.96 -15.48
C TYR A 74 -8.06 -9.24 -16.14
N PRO A 75 -8.88 -9.14 -17.19
CA PRO A 75 -9.54 -10.30 -17.81
C PRO A 75 -8.59 -11.37 -18.34
N ASP A 76 -7.38 -10.97 -18.76
CA ASP A 76 -6.39 -11.86 -19.37
C ASP A 76 -5.35 -12.42 -18.37
N VAL A 77 -5.50 -12.13 -17.08
CA VAL A 77 -4.60 -12.69 -16.04
C VAL A 77 -4.86 -14.19 -15.87
N GLU A 78 -3.82 -14.95 -15.58
CA GLU A 78 -3.95 -16.33 -15.13
C GLU A 78 -3.50 -16.39 -13.66
N ILE A 79 -4.40 -16.79 -12.77
CA ILE A 79 -4.10 -16.96 -11.35
C ILE A 79 -3.63 -18.39 -11.13
N ARG A 80 -2.49 -18.56 -10.46
CA ARG A 80 -1.94 -19.86 -10.10
C ARG A 80 -1.65 -19.91 -8.61
N GLU A 81 -2.12 -20.98 -7.98
CA GLU A 81 -1.74 -21.32 -6.61
C GLU A 81 -0.30 -21.86 -6.62
N VAL A 82 0.55 -21.31 -5.77
CA VAL A 82 1.97 -21.67 -5.66
C VAL A 82 2.33 -21.85 -4.19
N SER A 83 3.32 -22.68 -3.91
CA SER A 83 3.90 -22.81 -2.57
C SER A 83 4.47 -21.46 -2.09
N ASP A 84 4.31 -21.15 -0.81
CA ASP A 84 4.79 -19.90 -0.23
C ASP A 84 6.30 -19.76 -0.38
N TYR A 85 6.73 -18.75 -1.14
CA TYR A 85 8.13 -18.49 -1.41
C TYR A 85 8.94 -18.11 -0.16
N VAL A 86 8.29 -17.72 0.95
CA VAL A 86 8.97 -17.36 2.20
C VAL A 86 9.33 -18.62 3.02
N GLU A 87 8.62 -19.74 2.82
CA GLU A 87 8.84 -20.98 3.57
C GLU A 87 10.20 -21.61 3.28
N ARG A 88 10.70 -21.47 2.05
CA ARG A 88 12.03 -21.96 1.65
C ARG A 88 13.19 -21.34 2.44
N VAL A 89 12.98 -20.17 3.04
CA VAL A 89 13.98 -19.51 3.88
C VAL A 89 13.79 -19.98 5.33
N ASN A 90 14.31 -21.17 5.64
CA ASN A 90 14.35 -21.70 7.00
C ASN A 90 15.72 -21.52 7.64
N LEU A 91 16.17 -20.26 7.73
CA LEU A 91 17.48 -19.92 8.27
C LEU A 91 17.38 -19.35 9.69
N GLU A 92 18.30 -19.80 10.54
CA GLU A 92 18.58 -19.15 11.81
C GLU A 92 19.64 -18.06 11.60
N PHE A 93 19.47 -16.92 12.29
CA PHE A 93 20.45 -15.83 12.27
C PHE A 93 21.16 -15.77 13.63
N PRO A 94 22.48 -15.53 13.66
CA PRO A 94 23.38 -15.33 12.51
C PRO A 94 23.57 -16.61 11.68
N ASN A 95 23.66 -16.45 10.36
CA ASN A 95 23.90 -17.54 9.41
C ASN A 95 25.26 -17.33 8.75
N ASP A 96 25.98 -18.39 8.42
CA ASP A 96 27.31 -18.29 7.83
C ASP A 96 27.29 -17.94 6.33
N GLU A 97 26.26 -18.38 5.61
CA GLU A 97 26.18 -18.27 4.15
C GLU A 97 25.34 -17.08 3.69
N HIS A 98 24.27 -16.75 4.42
CA HIS A 98 23.27 -15.77 3.99
C HIS A 98 23.19 -14.57 4.93
N GLU A 99 22.83 -13.42 4.35
CA GLU A 99 22.60 -12.19 5.08
C GLU A 99 21.23 -11.60 4.72
N LEU A 100 20.61 -10.96 5.71
CA LEU A 100 19.28 -10.37 5.62
C LEU A 100 19.29 -8.94 6.16
N TRP A 101 18.81 -8.03 5.31
CA TRP A 101 18.38 -6.71 5.72
C TRP A 101 16.86 -6.62 5.65
N GLY A 102 16.23 -5.99 6.63
CA GLY A 102 14.79 -5.81 6.57
C GLY A 102 14.27 -4.75 7.52
N THR A 103 13.10 -4.21 7.20
CA THR A 103 12.42 -3.20 7.99
C THR A 103 10.94 -3.14 7.63
N SER A 104 10.15 -2.56 8.54
CA SER A 104 8.81 -2.05 8.20
C SER A 104 8.96 -0.61 7.72
N LEU A 105 8.16 -0.20 6.74
CA LEU A 105 8.10 1.18 6.29
C LEU A 105 7.05 1.94 7.10
N ILE A 106 7.30 3.23 7.33
CA ILE A 106 6.39 4.16 7.99
C ILE A 106 6.34 5.46 7.22
N PHE A 107 5.29 6.25 7.44
CA PHE A 107 5.19 7.57 6.84
C PHE A 107 6.12 8.61 7.46
N TYR A 108 6.51 9.61 6.65
CA TYR A 108 7.22 10.81 7.13
C TYR A 108 6.35 11.64 8.06
N ASN A 109 5.10 11.91 7.65
CA ASN A 109 4.10 12.75 8.32
C ASN A 109 2.94 11.92 8.92
N LYS A 110 1.86 12.59 9.34
CA LYS A 110 0.65 11.95 9.88
C LYS A 110 -0.05 11.13 8.77
N ASP A 111 -0.78 10.08 9.16
CA ASP A 111 -1.38 9.12 8.21
C ASP A 111 -2.42 9.73 7.25
N TYR A 112 -2.94 10.91 7.58
CA TYR A 112 -3.94 11.62 6.75
C TYR A 112 -3.34 12.42 5.60
N TYR A 113 -2.02 12.67 5.59
CA TYR A 113 -1.36 13.23 4.41
C TYR A 113 -1.27 12.13 3.33
N PRO A 114 -1.63 12.42 2.07
CA PRO A 114 -1.54 11.44 1.00
C PRO A 114 -0.10 11.21 0.53
N ILE A 115 0.16 10.05 -0.05
CA ILE A 115 1.31 9.87 -0.94
C ILE A 115 0.95 10.34 -2.35
N ARG A 116 1.95 10.53 -3.20
CA ARG A 116 1.73 10.76 -4.62
C ARG A 116 1.06 9.53 -5.25
N THR A 117 -0.05 9.73 -5.96
CA THR A 117 -0.83 8.64 -6.57
C THR A 117 -0.65 8.56 -8.09
N TYR A 118 -1.09 7.47 -8.71
CA TYR A 118 -0.98 7.22 -10.15
C TYR A 118 -1.55 8.36 -11.02
N LYS A 119 -2.61 9.05 -10.57
CA LYS A 119 -3.21 10.20 -11.27
C LYS A 119 -2.24 11.35 -11.51
N SER A 120 -1.24 11.50 -10.65
CA SER A 120 -0.19 12.51 -10.81
C SER A 120 0.94 12.10 -11.77
N PHE A 121 0.93 10.87 -12.28
CA PHE A 121 1.85 10.37 -13.30
C PHE A 121 1.23 10.40 -14.70
N GLU A 122 -0.10 10.56 -14.79
CA GLU A 122 -0.89 10.77 -16.01
C GLU A 122 -0.68 12.20 -16.57
N HIS A 123 0.57 12.59 -16.79
CA HIS A 123 0.86 13.85 -17.48
C HIS A 123 0.86 13.63 -18.99
N SER A 124 -0.29 13.85 -19.63
CA SER A 124 -0.40 14.72 -20.81
C SER A 124 -1.72 14.49 -21.55
N ILE A 125 -2.56 15.53 -21.58
CA ILE A 125 -3.73 15.65 -22.47
C ILE A 125 -3.34 15.50 -23.95
N LEU A 126 -2.04 15.60 -24.29
CA LEU A 126 -1.54 15.64 -25.65
C LEU A 126 -1.13 14.26 -26.21
N ASP A 127 -1.01 13.20 -25.40
CA ASP A 127 -0.58 11.89 -25.91
C ASP A 127 -1.02 10.71 -24.99
N PRO A 128 -2.19 10.10 -25.23
CA PRO A 128 -2.69 8.95 -24.45
C PRO A 128 -1.76 7.73 -24.42
N LYS A 129 -0.73 7.71 -25.29
CA LYS A 129 0.27 6.63 -25.39
C LYS A 129 1.49 6.82 -24.47
N ARG A 130 1.57 7.93 -23.71
CA ARG A 130 2.70 8.25 -22.82
C ARG A 130 2.33 8.26 -21.32
N VAL A 131 1.31 7.52 -20.92
CA VAL A 131 1.04 7.29 -19.49
C VAL A 131 2.20 6.49 -18.91
N LYS A 132 3.00 7.13 -18.06
CA LYS A 132 4.12 6.47 -17.36
C LYS A 132 3.58 5.72 -16.15
N ASP A 133 3.90 4.44 -16.08
CA ASP A 133 3.49 3.61 -14.95
C ASP A 133 4.27 4.00 -13.67
N PRO A 134 3.59 4.25 -12.53
CA PRO A 134 4.27 4.64 -11.30
C PRO A 134 5.15 3.53 -10.69
N LEU A 135 4.92 2.25 -11.00
CA LEU A 135 5.75 1.13 -10.56
C LEU A 135 6.96 0.87 -11.46
N GLN A 136 7.03 1.48 -12.65
CA GLN A 136 8.09 1.24 -13.63
C GLN A 136 9.50 1.37 -13.03
N GLY A 137 9.74 2.46 -12.30
CA GLY A 137 11.03 2.70 -11.66
C GLY A 137 11.37 1.66 -10.58
N LEU A 138 10.38 1.16 -9.85
CA LEU A 138 10.59 0.09 -8.86
C LEU A 138 10.93 -1.23 -9.57
N ILE A 139 10.19 -1.58 -10.62
CA ILE A 139 10.38 -2.84 -11.35
C ILE A 139 11.74 -2.87 -12.04
N GLU A 140 12.20 -1.76 -12.62
CA GLU A 140 13.53 -1.66 -13.23
C GLU A 140 14.66 -1.86 -12.20
N ILE A 141 14.48 -1.39 -10.98
CA ILE A 141 15.46 -1.61 -9.90
C ILE A 141 15.44 -3.09 -9.48
N LEU A 142 14.26 -3.67 -9.36
CA LEU A 142 14.08 -5.08 -9.01
C LEU A 142 14.62 -6.03 -10.09
N SER A 143 14.59 -5.63 -11.36
CA SER A 143 15.11 -6.43 -12.48
C SER A 143 16.63 -6.44 -12.58
N LYS A 144 17.32 -5.42 -12.04
CA LYS A 144 18.79 -5.31 -12.01
C LYS A 144 19.45 -6.10 -10.86
N LEU A 145 18.68 -6.88 -10.11
CA LEU A 145 19.21 -7.78 -9.10
C LEU A 145 20.01 -8.91 -9.76
N LYS A 146 21.14 -9.29 -9.14
CA LYS A 146 22.00 -10.38 -9.62
C LYS A 146 21.46 -11.73 -9.14
N PRO A 147 21.82 -12.84 -9.79
CA PRO A 147 21.50 -14.19 -9.30
C PRO A 147 21.89 -14.37 -7.82
N GLY A 148 20.94 -14.87 -7.02
CA GLY A 148 21.07 -15.02 -5.57
C GLY A 148 20.69 -13.78 -4.75
N GLU A 149 20.50 -12.60 -5.36
CA GLU A 149 19.91 -11.45 -4.69
C GLU A 149 18.39 -11.52 -4.72
N GLU A 150 17.74 -11.26 -3.60
CA GLU A 150 16.30 -11.27 -3.50
C GLU A 150 15.78 -10.06 -2.74
N VAL A 151 14.71 -9.47 -3.25
CA VAL A 151 13.99 -8.39 -2.60
C VAL A 151 12.53 -8.77 -2.49
N TRP A 152 11.96 -8.62 -1.29
CA TRP A 152 10.53 -8.83 -1.05
C TRP A 152 9.93 -7.55 -0.48
N LEU A 153 8.92 -7.03 -1.15
CA LEU A 153 8.08 -5.92 -0.71
C LEU A 153 6.70 -6.47 -0.39
N GLN A 154 6.23 -6.24 0.83
CA GLN A 154 4.98 -6.81 1.35
C GLN A 154 4.09 -5.70 1.87
N PHE A 155 2.84 -5.66 1.41
CA PHE A 155 1.79 -4.78 1.89
C PHE A 155 0.70 -5.63 2.55
N VAL A 156 0.72 -5.70 3.88
CA VAL A 156 -0.36 -6.38 4.61
C VAL A 156 -1.53 -5.41 4.76
N VAL A 157 -2.55 -5.60 3.95
CA VAL A 157 -3.73 -4.74 3.82
C VAL A 157 -4.87 -5.29 4.68
N THR A 158 -5.43 -4.44 5.53
CA THR A 158 -6.61 -4.76 6.32
C THR A 158 -7.71 -3.72 6.10
N PRO A 159 -8.91 -4.12 5.64
CA PRO A 159 -10.05 -3.23 5.54
C PRO A 159 -10.39 -2.60 6.90
N ILE A 160 -10.80 -1.33 6.90
CA ILE A 160 -11.25 -0.61 8.10
C ILE A 160 -12.58 0.11 7.86
N LYS A 161 -13.35 0.30 8.94
CA LYS A 161 -14.52 1.21 8.93
C LYS A 161 -14.11 2.63 8.59
N SER A 162 -15.02 3.39 8.00
CA SER A 162 -14.89 4.82 7.70
C SER A 162 -14.67 5.75 8.91
N ASP A 163 -14.56 5.24 10.14
CA ASP A 163 -14.32 6.04 11.35
C ASP A 163 -12.98 6.81 11.31
N TRP A 164 -11.99 6.32 10.57
CA TRP A 164 -10.69 6.98 10.40
C TRP A 164 -10.81 8.38 9.75
N THR A 165 -11.84 8.61 8.95
CA THR A 165 -12.11 9.90 8.28
C THR A 165 -12.31 11.03 9.28
N LYS A 166 -12.81 10.74 10.49
CA LYS A 166 -12.97 11.71 11.58
C LYS A 166 -11.63 12.34 11.99
N GLY A 167 -10.54 11.57 11.96
CA GLY A 167 -9.21 12.08 12.27
C GLY A 167 -8.66 12.98 11.17
N GLY A 168 -8.93 12.66 9.91
CA GLY A 168 -8.58 13.53 8.78
C GLY A 168 -9.36 14.84 8.79
N MET A 169 -10.66 14.80 9.10
CA MET A 169 -11.47 16.01 9.29
C MET A 169 -10.96 16.89 10.44
N LYS A 170 -10.46 16.30 11.54
CA LYS A 170 -9.80 17.06 12.62
C LYS A 170 -8.52 17.73 12.12
N LEU A 171 -7.70 17.03 11.33
CA LEU A 171 -6.48 17.60 10.74
C LEU A 171 -6.80 18.77 9.80
N ILE A 172 -7.80 18.64 8.93
CA ILE A 172 -8.28 19.73 8.05
C ILE A 172 -8.65 20.96 8.89
N LYS A 173 -9.43 20.76 9.97
CA LYS A 173 -9.80 21.86 10.88
C LYS A 173 -8.59 22.49 11.57
N GLU A 174 -7.61 21.70 11.97
CA GLU A 174 -6.37 22.19 12.59
C GLU A 174 -5.55 23.04 11.62
N ILE A 175 -5.35 22.56 10.38
CA ILE A 175 -4.61 23.28 9.35
C ILE A 175 -5.33 24.60 9.03
N ALA A 176 -6.64 24.54 8.76
CA ALA A 176 -7.46 25.72 8.49
C ALA A 176 -7.36 26.75 9.62
N LYS A 177 -7.54 26.33 10.89
CA LYS A 177 -7.44 27.24 12.05
C LYS A 177 -6.06 27.89 12.17
N LYS A 178 -4.98 27.15 11.92
CA LYS A 178 -3.61 27.68 11.99
C LYS A 178 -3.37 28.75 10.93
N THR A 179 -3.78 28.48 9.69
CA THR A 179 -3.68 29.45 8.59
C THR A 179 -4.47 30.74 8.89
N MET A 180 -5.67 30.62 9.47
CA MET A 180 -6.47 31.79 9.89
C MET A 180 -5.86 32.59 11.04
N ALA A 181 -5.23 31.90 11.99
CA ALA A 181 -4.58 32.53 13.14
C ALA A 181 -3.29 33.28 12.72
N GLU A 182 -2.57 32.75 11.73
CA GLU A 182 -1.39 33.40 11.15
C GLU A 182 -1.77 34.59 10.24
N GLU A 183 -2.91 34.53 9.53
CA GLU A 183 -3.34 35.57 8.57
C GLU A 183 -4.35 36.61 9.12
N LYS A 184 -4.74 36.55 10.40
CA LYS A 184 -5.82 37.40 10.98
C LYS A 184 -7.11 37.39 10.11
N ALA A 185 -7.48 36.23 9.57
CA ALA A 185 -8.57 36.10 8.60
C ALA A 185 -9.83 35.41 9.19
N PRO A 186 -11.06 35.82 8.80
CA PRO A 186 -12.30 35.13 9.18
C PRO A 186 -12.47 33.75 8.47
N PRO A 187 -13.42 32.90 8.90
CA PRO A 187 -13.49 31.51 8.46
C PRO A 187 -13.94 31.34 6.99
N PRO A 188 -13.43 30.36 6.21
CA PRO A 188 -13.72 30.16 4.80
C PRO A 188 -14.92 29.23 4.59
N THR A 189 -15.65 29.53 3.54
CA THR A 189 -16.83 28.83 3.00
C THR A 189 -16.57 27.42 2.46
N LEU A 190 -15.33 27.06 2.09
CA LEU A 190 -15.03 25.71 1.55
C LEU A 190 -15.38 24.58 2.54
N MET A 191 -15.20 24.85 3.84
CA MET A 191 -15.65 23.94 4.89
C MET A 191 -17.18 23.89 4.98
N GLN A 192 -17.88 25.02 4.81
CA GLN A 192 -19.35 25.07 4.84
C GLN A 192 -19.99 24.36 3.63
N GLU A 193 -19.42 24.48 2.44
CA GLU A 193 -19.87 23.76 1.25
C GLU A 193 -19.69 22.25 1.40
N PHE A 194 -18.56 21.81 1.95
CA PHE A 194 -18.33 20.40 2.26
C PHE A 194 -19.25 19.88 3.38
N TYR A 195 -19.44 20.67 4.45
CA TYR A 195 -20.43 20.34 5.48
C TYR A 195 -21.83 20.19 4.85
N ARG A 196 -22.21 21.08 3.95
CA ARG A 196 -23.51 21.01 3.26
C ARG A 196 -23.61 19.79 2.35
N GLN A 197 -22.55 19.39 1.66
CA GLN A 197 -22.54 18.24 0.75
C GLN A 197 -22.56 16.88 1.48
N ILE A 198 -21.87 16.77 2.63
CA ILE A 198 -21.93 15.58 3.49
C ILE A 198 -23.21 15.52 4.33
N PHE A 199 -23.74 16.65 4.81
CA PHE A 199 -24.99 16.66 5.56
C PHE A 199 -26.24 16.53 4.68
N ALA A 200 -26.22 17.03 3.43
CA ALA A 200 -27.32 16.84 2.48
C ALA A 200 -27.50 15.36 2.08
N THR A 201 -26.42 14.57 2.10
CA THR A 201 -26.48 13.11 1.91
C THR A 201 -26.91 12.36 3.17
N THR A 202 -27.01 13.03 4.32
CA THR A 202 -27.37 12.45 5.63
C THR A 202 -28.57 13.15 6.29
N GLY A 203 -29.54 13.64 5.48
CA GLY A 203 -30.92 13.89 5.90
C GLY A 203 -31.16 14.83 7.10
N GLY A 204 -30.42 15.94 7.20
CA GLY A 204 -30.66 16.94 8.26
C GLY A 204 -30.69 18.37 7.73
N GLU A 205 -31.89 18.93 7.54
CA GLU A 205 -32.07 20.35 7.24
C GLU A 205 -31.88 21.21 8.49
N LYS A 206 -30.94 22.16 8.45
CA LYS A 206 -31.07 23.43 9.17
C LYS A 206 -30.61 24.61 8.32
N LYS A 207 -31.44 25.66 8.35
CA LYS A 207 -31.33 26.93 7.63
C LYS A 207 -29.96 27.59 7.86
N VAL A 208 -29.35 28.05 6.77
CA VAL A 208 -28.12 28.87 6.78
C VAL A 208 -28.52 30.30 6.46
N GLU A 209 -28.38 31.21 7.44
CA GLU A 209 -28.46 32.66 7.24
C GLU A 209 -27.23 33.14 6.46
N LYS A 210 -27.48 34.05 5.51
CA LYS A 210 -26.45 34.70 4.70
C LYS A 210 -25.64 35.66 5.56
N VAL A 211 -24.35 35.39 5.70
CA VAL A 211 -23.36 36.37 6.15
C VAL A 211 -22.39 36.60 4.98
N GLU A 212 -22.57 37.71 4.27
CA GLU A 212 -21.56 38.23 3.36
C GLU A 212 -20.38 38.72 4.20
N LYS A 213 -19.24 38.03 4.13
CA LYS A 213 -17.97 38.50 4.67
C LYS A 213 -16.89 38.32 3.61
N GLU A 214 -16.11 39.40 3.46
CA GLU A 214 -14.99 39.53 2.52
C GLU A 214 -14.04 38.33 2.61
N PHE A 215 -13.81 37.73 1.44
CA PHE A 215 -12.96 36.58 1.26
C PHE A 215 -11.49 37.00 1.35
N THR A 216 -10.77 36.49 2.35
CA THR A 216 -9.33 36.32 2.24
C THR A 216 -9.08 34.92 1.67
N PRO A 217 -8.57 34.81 0.43
CA PRO A 217 -8.30 33.50 -0.16
C PRO A 217 -7.19 32.81 0.63
N ILE A 218 -7.46 31.60 1.13
CA ILE A 218 -6.43 30.72 1.68
C ILE A 218 -5.26 30.64 0.68
N PRO A 219 -3.98 30.68 1.10
CA PRO A 219 -2.85 30.52 0.19
C PRO A 219 -3.02 29.28 -0.69
N ARG A 220 -2.80 29.42 -2.00
CA ARG A 220 -3.02 28.34 -2.98
C ARG A 220 -2.32 27.03 -2.60
N GLY A 221 -1.12 27.10 -2.01
CA GLY A 221 -0.40 25.91 -1.52
C GLY A 221 -1.16 25.17 -0.42
N THR A 222 -1.71 25.89 0.55
CA THR A 222 -2.53 25.32 1.63
C THR A 222 -3.86 24.77 1.10
N GLN A 223 -4.48 25.44 0.13
CA GLN A 223 -5.70 24.94 -0.54
C GLN A 223 -5.46 23.57 -1.17
N ASN A 224 -4.37 23.41 -1.92
CA ASN A 224 -4.00 22.14 -2.54
C ASN A 224 -3.78 21.03 -1.49
N ILE A 225 -3.15 21.36 -0.36
CA ILE A 225 -2.95 20.40 0.75
C ILE A 225 -4.30 19.95 1.32
N LEU A 226 -5.21 20.88 1.58
CA LEU A 226 -6.53 20.57 2.12
C LEU A 226 -7.36 19.71 1.15
N GLU A 227 -7.33 20.05 -0.14
CA GLU A 227 -8.02 19.29 -1.18
C GLU A 227 -7.48 17.86 -1.30
N LEU A 228 -6.16 17.68 -1.27
CA LEU A 228 -5.54 16.36 -1.35
C LEU A 228 -5.85 15.50 -0.12
N ILE A 229 -5.86 16.10 1.09
CA ILE A 229 -6.31 15.39 2.30
C ILE A 229 -7.80 15.04 2.19
N GLN A 230 -8.63 15.94 1.65
CA GLN A 230 -10.06 15.72 1.44
C GLN A 230 -10.34 14.59 0.45
N SER A 231 -9.60 14.56 -0.66
CA SER A 231 -9.63 13.46 -1.65
C SER A 231 -9.18 12.14 -1.04
N LYS A 232 -8.18 12.17 -0.15
CA LYS A 232 -7.74 10.95 0.55
C LYS A 232 -8.85 10.35 1.42
N ILE A 233 -9.51 11.17 2.23
CA ILE A 233 -10.55 10.71 3.19
C ILE A 233 -11.89 10.35 2.54
N SER A 234 -12.15 10.78 1.31
CA SER A 234 -13.39 10.46 0.60
C SER A 234 -13.42 9.04 0.04
N LYS A 235 -12.26 8.37 0.00
CA LYS A 235 -12.09 7.02 -0.53
C LYS A 235 -12.08 5.94 0.56
N THR A 236 -12.23 4.69 0.13
CA THR A 236 -12.13 3.52 1.00
C THR A 236 -10.74 3.44 1.63
N GLY A 237 -10.68 3.35 2.96
CA GLY A 237 -9.43 3.31 3.71
C GLY A 237 -9.03 1.91 4.15
N PHE A 238 -7.73 1.69 4.27
CA PHE A 238 -7.12 0.44 4.72
C PHE A 238 -6.03 0.73 5.75
N VAL A 239 -5.92 -0.13 6.76
CA VAL A 239 -4.73 -0.20 7.59
C VAL A 239 -3.73 -1.10 6.90
N VAL A 240 -2.54 -0.55 6.64
CA VAL A 240 -1.50 -1.22 5.87
C VAL A 240 -0.23 -1.30 6.70
N VAL A 241 0.44 -2.45 6.66
CA VAL A 241 1.79 -2.62 7.22
C VAL A 241 2.74 -2.93 6.06
N PRO A 242 3.39 -1.91 5.49
CA PRO A 242 4.39 -2.10 4.45
C PRO A 242 5.69 -2.61 5.06
N ARG A 243 6.27 -3.63 4.45
CA ARG A 243 7.54 -4.26 4.88
C ARG A 243 8.42 -4.50 3.67
N MET A 244 9.73 -4.43 3.89
CA MET A 244 10.71 -4.82 2.88
C MET A 244 11.80 -5.70 3.49
N VAL A 245 12.24 -6.67 2.72
CA VAL A 245 13.39 -7.53 3.00
C VAL A 245 14.28 -7.56 1.77
N TYR A 246 15.59 -7.49 2.01
CA TYR A 246 16.62 -7.83 1.05
C TYR A 246 17.43 -8.99 1.63
N PHE A 247 17.46 -10.10 0.89
CA PHE A 247 18.06 -11.35 1.28
C PHE A 247 19.02 -11.80 0.18
N ALA A 248 20.26 -12.14 0.56
CA ALA A 248 21.25 -12.63 -0.39
C ALA A 248 22.35 -13.44 0.32
N PRO A 249 23.08 -14.32 -0.40
CA PRO A 249 24.32 -14.89 0.09
C PRO A 249 25.32 -13.78 0.45
N LYS A 250 26.06 -13.94 1.56
CA LYS A 250 27.04 -12.94 2.04
C LYS A 250 28.04 -12.49 0.98
N LYS A 251 28.42 -13.40 0.07
CA LYS A 251 29.35 -13.12 -1.03
C LYS A 251 28.83 -12.06 -2.02
N VAL A 252 27.51 -11.97 -2.19
CA VAL A 252 26.84 -11.08 -3.16
C VAL A 252 26.09 -9.95 -2.45
N PHE A 253 25.82 -10.10 -1.16
CA PHE A 253 25.03 -9.17 -0.36
C PHE A 253 25.59 -7.73 -0.41
N SER A 254 24.79 -6.81 -0.92
CA SER A 254 25.09 -5.38 -0.95
C SER A 254 23.87 -4.58 -0.50
N ALA A 255 23.90 -4.13 0.76
CA ALA A 255 22.81 -3.35 1.33
C ALA A 255 22.51 -2.06 0.54
N PRO A 256 23.50 -1.26 0.08
CA PRO A 256 23.21 -0.08 -0.74
C PRO A 256 22.49 -0.42 -2.05
N LYS A 257 22.84 -1.54 -2.69
CA LYS A 257 22.25 -1.94 -3.96
C LYS A 257 20.80 -2.41 -3.79
N GLY A 258 20.57 -3.36 -2.87
CA GLY A 258 19.24 -3.93 -2.64
C GLY A 258 18.30 -3.00 -1.88
N VAL A 259 18.79 -2.30 -0.87
CA VAL A 259 17.95 -1.49 0.03
C VAL A 259 17.76 -0.08 -0.51
N SER A 260 18.85 0.64 -0.83
CA SER A 260 18.74 2.03 -1.28
C SER A 260 18.08 2.12 -2.65
N GLY A 261 18.25 1.10 -3.51
CA GLY A 261 17.51 0.98 -4.75
C GLY A 261 15.99 0.96 -4.50
N VAL A 262 15.51 0.02 -3.69
CA VAL A 262 14.06 -0.12 -3.42
C VAL A 262 13.49 1.13 -2.75
N LEU A 263 14.20 1.71 -1.77
CA LEU A 263 13.79 2.97 -1.15
C LEU A 263 13.80 4.13 -2.15
N GLY A 264 14.76 4.15 -3.08
CA GLY A 264 14.81 5.10 -4.19
C GLY A 264 13.61 4.99 -5.12
N GLY A 265 13.20 3.75 -5.46
CA GLY A 265 11.97 3.50 -6.23
C GLY A 265 10.72 4.00 -5.48
N LEU A 266 10.63 3.74 -4.17
CA LEU A 266 9.52 4.21 -3.34
C LEU A 266 9.50 5.73 -3.13
N ASN A 267 10.65 6.42 -3.26
CA ASN A 267 10.70 7.88 -3.20
C ASN A 267 9.98 8.54 -4.38
N GLY A 268 9.72 7.84 -5.48
CA GLY A 268 8.87 8.35 -6.57
C GLY A 268 7.46 8.70 -6.11
N PHE A 269 6.97 8.04 -5.05
CA PHE A 269 5.67 8.30 -4.44
C PHE A 269 5.69 9.40 -3.38
N ASN A 270 6.86 9.99 -3.09
CA ASN A 270 7.01 11.03 -2.09
C ASN A 270 6.80 12.42 -2.71
N THR A 271 6.15 13.31 -1.98
CA THR A 271 6.15 14.76 -2.26
C THR A 271 6.58 15.51 -1.01
N LEU A 272 7.34 16.60 -1.17
CA LEU A 272 7.89 17.37 -0.05
C LEU A 272 6.79 17.88 0.92
N ASP A 273 5.62 18.23 0.39
CA ASP A 273 4.51 18.80 1.16
C ASP A 273 3.59 17.74 1.78
N MET A 274 3.75 16.45 1.44
CA MET A 274 2.83 15.36 1.86
C MET A 274 3.57 14.19 2.50
N ASN A 275 3.13 12.95 2.24
CA ASN A 275 3.74 11.74 2.76
C ASN A 275 4.66 11.05 1.76
N GLY A 276 5.50 10.19 2.33
CA GLY A 276 6.34 9.23 1.64
C GLY A 276 6.78 8.16 2.64
N PHE A 277 7.51 7.16 2.16
CA PHE A 277 7.94 6.04 2.98
C PHE A 277 9.35 6.22 3.52
N LYS A 278 9.55 5.90 4.80
CA LYS A 278 10.88 5.78 5.42
C LYS A 278 11.01 4.47 6.20
N PRO A 279 12.23 3.90 6.29
CA PRO A 279 12.52 2.78 7.19
C PRO A 279 12.20 3.10 8.64
N ASN A 280 11.55 2.17 9.33
CA ASN A 280 11.32 2.30 10.77
C ASN A 280 12.57 1.86 11.55
N SER A 281 13.22 2.80 12.23
CA SER A 281 14.41 2.53 13.07
C SER A 281 14.15 1.49 14.17
N LYS A 282 12.90 1.28 14.60
CA LYS A 282 12.56 0.28 15.63
C LYS A 282 12.59 -1.15 15.09
N THR A 283 12.39 -1.35 13.79
CA THR A 283 12.33 -2.69 13.14
C THR A 283 13.51 -2.93 12.20
N LYS A 284 14.18 -1.87 11.71
CA LYS A 284 15.39 -1.95 10.88
C LYS A 284 16.44 -2.85 11.54
N THR A 285 16.95 -3.81 10.77
CA THR A 285 17.90 -4.82 11.28
C THR A 285 19.22 -4.23 11.74
N THR A 286 19.69 -3.13 11.14
CA THR A 286 21.01 -2.54 11.41
C THR A 286 21.07 -1.48 12.51
N THR A 287 19.93 -1.00 13.03
CA THR A 287 19.89 0.08 14.03
C THR A 287 20.56 -0.20 15.38
N PRO A 288 20.65 -1.43 15.91
CA PRO A 288 21.43 -1.66 17.12
C PRO A 288 22.90 -1.34 16.85
N GLU A 289 23.41 -0.30 17.52
CA GLU A 289 24.79 0.19 17.40
C GLU A 289 25.58 -0.02 18.69
N TYR A 290 24.90 -0.25 19.82
CA TYR A 290 25.50 -0.39 21.15
C TYR A 290 24.88 -1.58 21.90
N PHE A 291 25.68 -2.23 22.76
CA PHE A 291 25.38 -3.43 23.57
C PHE A 291 24.83 -4.64 22.81
N LEU A 292 25.53 -5.79 22.90
CA LEU A 292 25.09 -7.08 22.34
C LEU A 292 24.60 -6.95 20.89
N VAL A 293 25.34 -6.17 20.09
CA VAL A 293 24.93 -5.73 18.74
C VAL A 293 24.57 -6.91 17.87
N GLU A 294 25.42 -7.93 17.78
CA GLU A 294 25.19 -9.11 16.95
C GLU A 294 23.95 -9.88 17.37
N LYS A 295 23.80 -10.18 18.67
CA LYS A 295 22.63 -10.88 19.21
C LYS A 295 21.34 -10.11 18.95
N ARG A 296 21.34 -8.78 19.13
CA ARG A 296 20.18 -7.92 18.87
C ARG A 296 19.86 -7.82 17.39
N ARG A 297 20.87 -7.74 16.52
CA ARG A 297 20.70 -7.75 15.06
C ARG A 297 20.13 -9.09 14.58
N ALA A 298 20.66 -10.20 15.07
CA ALA A 298 20.15 -11.54 14.81
C ALA A 298 18.68 -11.72 15.24
N GLN A 299 18.34 -11.27 16.45
CA GLN A 299 16.95 -11.27 16.92
C GLN A 299 16.02 -10.43 16.04
N ARG A 300 16.47 -9.26 15.57
CA ARG A 300 15.70 -8.42 14.64
C ARG A 300 15.51 -9.12 13.29
N LYS A 301 16.56 -9.73 12.72
CA LYS A 301 16.48 -10.50 11.47
C LYS A 301 15.47 -11.65 11.59
N LYS A 302 15.55 -12.44 12.67
CA LYS A 302 14.58 -13.51 12.98
C LYS A 302 13.16 -12.97 13.16
N SER A 303 13.00 -11.82 13.81
CA SER A 303 11.70 -11.18 13.99
C SER A 303 11.10 -10.70 12.66
N VAL A 304 11.87 -10.06 11.79
CA VAL A 304 11.41 -9.61 10.48
C VAL A 304 11.00 -10.80 9.62
N LEU A 305 11.86 -11.83 9.52
CA LEU A 305 11.55 -13.03 8.75
C LEU A 305 10.28 -13.73 9.26
N LYS A 306 10.12 -13.86 10.60
CA LYS A 306 8.91 -14.42 11.20
C LYS A 306 7.66 -13.65 10.80
N LYS A 307 7.72 -12.31 10.73
CA LYS A 307 6.58 -11.48 10.34
C LYS A 307 6.23 -11.59 8.86
N PHE A 308 7.23 -11.75 7.98
CA PHE A 308 7.00 -12.06 6.58
C PHE A 308 6.31 -13.42 6.41
N LYS A 309 6.76 -14.45 7.15
CA LYS A 309 6.15 -15.80 7.13
C LYS A 309 4.71 -15.79 7.62
N THR A 310 4.46 -15.22 8.80
CA THR A 310 3.11 -15.25 9.38
C THR A 310 2.15 -14.30 8.68
N ARG A 311 2.67 -13.33 7.91
CA ARG A 311 1.92 -12.20 7.31
C ARG A 311 1.03 -11.50 8.34
N GLY A 312 1.39 -11.69 9.62
CA GLY A 312 0.54 -11.38 10.73
C GLY A 312 0.54 -9.88 10.95
N ARG A 313 -0.64 -9.29 10.90
CA ARG A 313 -0.91 -8.01 11.55
C ARG A 313 -1.28 -8.29 13.00
N PHE A 314 -0.37 -8.85 13.81
CA PHE A 314 -0.68 -9.08 15.21
C PHE A 314 -0.73 -7.72 15.94
N ILE A 315 -1.91 -7.11 15.89
CA ILE A 315 -2.34 -5.95 16.66
C ILE A 315 -3.21 -6.53 17.76
N LEU A 316 -2.57 -7.02 18.83
CA LEU A 316 -3.25 -6.99 20.10
C LEU A 316 -3.27 -5.51 20.50
N ALA A 317 -4.45 -4.92 20.57
CA ALA A 317 -4.66 -3.51 20.88
C ALA A 317 -3.78 -3.08 22.08
N GLY A 318 -2.86 -2.14 21.86
CA GLY A 318 -2.00 -1.59 22.91
C GLY A 318 -0.79 -2.43 23.33
N SER A 319 -0.51 -3.58 22.71
CA SER A 319 0.64 -4.39 23.14
C SER A 319 1.97 -3.82 22.63
N ILE A 320 2.83 -3.48 23.59
CA ILE A 320 4.22 -2.99 23.48
C ILE A 320 5.15 -3.92 22.66
N ILE A 321 4.64 -5.09 22.25
CA ILE A 321 5.39 -6.19 21.65
C ILE A 321 5.60 -6.00 20.14
N ASN A 322 4.72 -5.30 19.43
CA ASN A 322 4.89 -5.08 17.98
C ASN A 322 5.48 -3.68 17.69
N ARG A 323 6.75 -3.65 17.30
CA ARG A 323 7.49 -2.41 16.94
C ARG A 323 7.10 -1.81 15.58
N GLU A 324 6.18 -2.45 14.86
CA GLU A 324 5.65 -1.95 13.58
C GLU A 324 4.57 -0.91 13.81
N LYS A 325 4.67 0.21 13.09
CA LYS A 325 3.61 1.22 13.08
C LYS A 325 2.82 1.04 11.79
N PRO A 326 1.52 0.68 11.85
CA PRO A 326 0.68 0.66 10.67
C PRO A 326 0.52 2.08 10.10
N CYS A 327 0.28 2.17 8.81
CA CYS A 327 -0.14 3.39 8.12
C CYS A 327 -1.56 3.25 7.56
N ILE A 328 -2.21 4.37 7.27
CA ILE A 328 -3.52 4.38 6.61
C ILE A 328 -3.32 4.81 5.16
N LEU A 329 -3.72 3.94 4.25
CA LEU A 329 -3.72 4.19 2.81
C LEU A 329 -5.15 4.05 2.29
N ASN A 330 -5.55 4.86 1.32
CA ASN A 330 -6.80 4.65 0.60
C ASN A 330 -6.63 3.68 -0.59
N SER A 331 -7.72 3.35 -1.27
CA SER A 331 -7.71 2.47 -2.44
C SER A 331 -6.85 3.00 -3.59
N GLU A 332 -6.82 4.31 -3.85
CA GLU A 332 -6.00 4.94 -4.90
C GLU A 332 -4.49 4.84 -4.60
N GLU A 333 -4.10 5.13 -3.37
CA GLU A 333 -2.71 5.05 -2.91
C GLU A 333 -2.22 3.59 -2.93
N LEU A 334 -3.08 2.63 -2.56
CA LEU A 334 -2.76 1.21 -2.66
C LEU A 334 -2.63 0.74 -4.11
N ALA A 335 -3.54 1.15 -4.99
CA ALA A 335 -3.47 0.88 -6.42
C ALA A 335 -2.19 1.47 -7.05
N SER A 336 -1.69 2.59 -6.52
CA SER A 336 -0.42 3.17 -6.97
C SER A 336 0.81 2.35 -6.54
N LEU A 337 0.73 1.65 -5.40
CA LEU A 337 1.83 0.88 -4.81
C LEU A 337 1.84 -0.59 -5.22
N TYR A 338 0.70 -1.10 -5.65
CA TYR A 338 0.53 -2.46 -6.13
C TYR A 338 -0.52 -2.48 -7.22
N HIS A 339 -0.07 -2.68 -8.45
CA HIS A 339 -0.88 -2.97 -9.62
C HIS A 339 -0.03 -3.76 -10.63
N PHE A 340 -0.68 -4.42 -11.58
CA PHE A 340 0.06 -5.05 -12.67
C PHE A 340 0.44 -3.99 -13.71
N PRO A 341 1.72 -3.89 -14.11
CA PRO A 341 2.19 -2.82 -14.96
C PRO A 341 1.58 -2.89 -16.36
N TYR A 342 1.49 -1.73 -17.01
CA TYR A 342 1.03 -1.61 -18.40
C TYR A 342 2.09 -2.16 -19.37
N THR A 343 1.71 -3.08 -20.26
CA THR A 343 2.69 -3.81 -21.10
C THR A 343 3.16 -3.04 -22.35
N GLY A 344 2.57 -1.87 -22.65
CA GLY A 344 3.06 -1.03 -23.75
C GLY A 344 4.45 -0.44 -23.50
N GLU A 345 4.92 -0.42 -22.25
CA GLU A 345 6.31 -0.15 -21.91
C GLU A 345 7.08 -1.48 -21.80
N LYS A 346 8.22 -1.60 -22.50
CA LYS A 346 9.05 -2.82 -22.55
C LYS A 346 9.62 -3.17 -21.17
N VAL A 347 8.86 -3.91 -20.37
CA VAL A 347 9.36 -4.52 -19.13
C VAL A 347 9.68 -5.98 -19.42
N GLU A 348 10.86 -6.25 -19.99
CA GLU A 348 11.36 -7.61 -20.27
C GLU A 348 11.58 -8.43 -18.98
N ALA A 349 11.58 -7.79 -17.81
CA ALA A 349 11.85 -8.40 -16.51
C ALA A 349 10.69 -9.20 -15.91
N ILE A 350 9.51 -9.14 -16.52
CA ILE A 350 8.33 -9.86 -16.05
C ILE A 350 8.09 -11.02 -17.02
N ARG A 351 8.15 -12.25 -16.53
CA ARG A 351 7.80 -13.42 -17.34
C ARG A 351 6.30 -13.39 -17.67
N ALA A 352 5.98 -13.02 -18.90
CA ALA A 352 4.64 -13.15 -19.46
C ALA A 352 4.31 -14.63 -19.72
N ILE A 353 3.07 -15.03 -19.45
CA ILE A 353 2.62 -16.40 -19.75
C ILE A 353 2.37 -16.51 -21.25
N SER A 354 2.89 -17.57 -21.87
CA SER A 354 2.99 -17.70 -23.35
C SER A 354 1.68 -18.08 -24.06
N SER A 355 0.67 -18.60 -23.36
CA SER A 355 -0.55 -19.08 -24.02
C SER A 355 -1.78 -19.09 -23.11
N ARG A 356 -2.90 -18.58 -23.63
CA ARG A 356 -4.24 -18.75 -23.08
C ARG A 356 -4.57 -20.25 -23.05
N ARG A 357 -4.97 -20.82 -21.90
CA ARG A 357 -5.66 -22.11 -21.93
C ARG A 357 -6.99 -21.89 -22.66
N GLY A 358 -7.20 -22.61 -23.76
CA GLY A 358 -8.47 -22.59 -24.47
C GLY A 358 -9.60 -22.86 -23.48
N ARG A 359 -10.72 -22.14 -23.60
CA ARG A 359 -11.91 -22.45 -22.81
C ARG A 359 -12.19 -23.95 -23.01
N PRO A 360 -12.40 -24.74 -21.94
CA PRO A 360 -12.83 -26.12 -22.12
C PRO A 360 -14.09 -26.11 -23.01
N PRO A 361 -14.17 -26.96 -24.05
CA PRO A 361 -15.29 -26.96 -24.98
C PRO A 361 -16.60 -27.14 -24.21
N ILE A 362 -17.60 -26.30 -24.54
CA ILE A 362 -18.87 -26.19 -23.81
C ILE A 362 -19.77 -27.44 -23.98
N SER A 363 -19.37 -28.41 -24.79
CA SER A 363 -20.07 -29.68 -24.95
C SER A 363 -19.09 -30.84 -24.93
N LEU A 364 -18.93 -31.49 -23.77
CA LEU A 364 -18.63 -32.92 -23.75
C LEU A 364 -19.94 -33.63 -24.11
N PRO A 365 -20.00 -34.43 -25.19
CA PRO A 365 -21.10 -35.35 -25.38
C PRO A 365 -21.14 -36.28 -24.16
N VAL A 366 -22.28 -36.31 -23.48
CA VAL A 366 -22.58 -37.36 -22.52
C VAL A 366 -23.09 -38.52 -23.37
N GLU A 367 -22.28 -39.58 -23.50
CA GLU A 367 -22.78 -40.89 -23.92
C GLU A 367 -23.42 -41.61 -22.74
#